data_AF-A0A530JT42-F1
#
_entry.id   AF-A0A530JT42-F1
#
_cell.length_a   1.000
_cell.length_b   1.000
_cell.length_c   1.000
_cell.angle_alpha   90.00
_cell.angle_beta   90.00
_cell.angle_gamma   90.00
#
_symmetry.space_group_name_H-M   'P 1'
#
loop_
_entity.id
_entity.type
_entity.pdbx_description
1 polymer ?
#
loop_
_entity_poly.entity_id
_entity_poly.type
_entity_poly.pdbx_seq_one_letter_code
_entity_poly.pdbx_strand_id
1 'polypeptide(L)' 'VEGPFARNRLFVEMLAASTARAVVASEAATGTSIGAALLATDQLMAQGKGERMEPPTDRVWADYVSAWRAAV' A
#
# COMPACT_ATOMS: atom_id res chain seq x y z
N VAL A 1 -0.13 -2.87 -0.12
CA VAL A 1 0.83 -2.94 1.00
C VAL A 1 0.19 -3.78 2.08
N GLU A 2 0.91 -4.77 2.60
CA GLU A 2 0.44 -5.64 3.68
C GLU A 2 1.38 -5.57 4.89
N GLY A 3 0.94 -6.13 6.01
CA GLY A 3 1.74 -6.21 7.23
C GLY A 3 1.84 -4.88 8.00
N PRO A 4 2.73 -4.78 9.01
CA PRO A 4 2.77 -3.66 9.94
C PRO A 4 2.97 -2.28 9.27
N PHE A 5 3.70 -2.23 8.15
CA PHE A 5 3.94 -1.00 7.39
C PHE A 5 2.70 -0.46 6.67
N ALA A 6 1.68 -1.29 6.42
CA ALA A 6 0.41 -0.82 5.85
C ALA A 6 -0.30 0.21 6.76
N ARG A 7 0.00 0.22 8.07
CA ARG A 7 -0.52 1.18 9.04
C ARG A 7 0.31 2.46 9.17
N ASN A 8 1.48 2.51 8.52
CA ASN A 8 2.32 3.71 8.55
C ASN A 8 1.88 4.65 7.42
N ARG A 9 1.09 5.67 7.76
CA ARG A 9 0.54 6.63 6.78
C ARG A 9 1.62 7.34 5.97
N LEU A 10 2.66 7.85 6.62
CA LEU A 10 3.77 8.54 5.93
C LEU A 10 4.46 7.63 4.90
N PHE A 11 4.63 6.36 5.23
CA PHE A 11 5.18 5.38 4.31
C PHE A 11 4.27 5.17 3.09
N VAL A 12 2.96 4.97 3.31
CA VAL A 12 2.00 4.72 2.22
C VAL A 12 1.84 5.96 1.34
N GLU A 13 1.83 7.17 1.92
CA GLU A 13 1.76 8.45 1.21
C GLU A 13 3.00 8.65 0.32
N MET A 14 4.19 8.46 0.88
CA MET A 14 5.43 8.57 0.13
C MET A 14 5.52 7.51 -0.98
N LEU A 15 5.04 6.29 -0.71
CA LEU A 15 4.99 5.24 -1.72
C LEU A 15 4.04 5.60 -2.88
N ALA A 16 2.87 6.17 -2.57
CA ALA A 16 1.93 6.64 -3.59
C ALA A 16 2.52 7.80 -4.40
N ALA A 17 3.18 8.76 -3.74
CA ALA A 17 3.85 9.89 -4.38
C ALA A 17 4.98 9.45 -5.31
N SER A 18 5.87 8.60 -4.82
CA SER A 18 7.06 8.15 -5.55
C SER A 18 6.73 7.26 -6.75
N THR A 19 5.59 6.56 -6.72
CA THR A 19 5.13 5.70 -7.80
C THR A 19 4.08 6.33 -8.71
N ALA A 20 3.56 7.51 -8.36
CA ALA A 20 2.42 8.16 -9.03
C ALA A 20 1.21 7.22 -9.20
N ARG A 21 1.00 6.30 -8.26
CA ARG A 21 -0.06 5.28 -8.30
C ARG A 21 -0.80 5.21 -6.97
N ALA A 22 -2.10 4.93 -7.04
CA ALA A 22 -2.87 4.63 -5.84
C ALA A 22 -2.31 3.38 -5.13
N VAL A 23 -2.19 3.47 -3.81
CA VAL A 23 -1.71 2.39 -2.95
C VAL A 23 -2.88 1.88 -2.12
N VAL A 24 -3.09 0.57 -2.12
CA VAL A 24 -4.07 -0.09 -1.24
C VAL A 24 -3.34 -0.65 -0.03
N ALA A 25 -3.63 -0.12 1.16
CA ALA A 25 -3.15 -0.63 2.44
C ALA A 25 -4.13 -1.70 2.94
N SER A 26 -3.69 -2.96 2.92
CA SER A 26 -4.50 -4.08 3.40
C SER A 26 -4.59 -4.08 4.91
N GLU A 27 -5.80 -4.26 5.44
CA GLU A 27 -6.01 -4.53 6.87
C GLU A 27 -5.58 -5.95 7.25
N ALA A 28 -5.53 -6.88 6.28
CA ALA A 28 -5.14 -8.25 6.52
C ALA A 28 -3.64 -8.34 6.80
N ALA A 29 -3.30 -8.97 7.93
CA ALA A 29 -1.90 -9.16 8.33
C ALA A 29 -1.14 -10.16 7.43
N THR A 30 -1.83 -11.07 6.73
CA THR A 30 -1.21 -12.16 5.96
C THR A 30 -1.99 -12.51 4.68
N GLY A 31 -1.72 -11.84 3.55
CA GLY A 31 -2.30 -12.22 2.26
C GLY A 31 -1.92 -13.63 1.81
N THR A 32 -0.73 -14.12 2.21
CA THR A 32 -0.25 -15.47 1.88
C THR A 32 -1.08 -16.58 2.52
N SER A 33 -1.36 -16.49 3.83
CA SER A 33 -2.17 -17.50 4.53
C SER A 33 -3.61 -17.50 4.02
N ILE A 34 -4.13 -16.31 3.69
CA ILE A 34 -5.47 -16.19 3.09
C ILE A 34 -5.49 -16.82 1.70
N GLY A 35 -4.48 -16.56 0.86
CA GLY A 35 -4.35 -17.22 -0.44
C GLY A 35 -4.29 -18.74 -0.34
N ALA A 36 -3.53 -19.28 0.61
CA ALA A 36 -3.47 -20.72 0.87
C ALA A 36 -4.83 -21.29 1.31
N ALA A 37 -5.55 -20.58 2.18
CA ALA A 37 -6.89 -20.97 2.60
C ALA A 37 -7.87 -20.99 1.40
N LEU A 38 -7.86 -19.97 0.55
CA LEU A 38 -8.71 -19.90 -0.65
C LEU A 38 -8.44 -21.03 -1.65
N LEU A 39 -7.21 -21.56 -1.71
CA LEU A 39 -6.90 -22.74 -2.53
C LEU A 39 -7.39 -24.05 -1.88
N ALA A 40 -7.51 -24.08 -0.55
CA ALA A 40 -7.88 -25.26 0.21
C ALA A 40 -9.39 -25.36 0.50
N THR A 41 -10.17 -24.29 0.26
CA THR A 41 -11.62 -24.24 0.51
C THR A 41 -12.38 -23.55 -0.63
N ASP A 42 -13.57 -24.06 -0.96
CA ASP A 42 -14.49 -23.43 -1.92
C ASP A 42 -15.26 -22.23 -1.34
N GLN A 43 -15.00 -21.85 -0.07
CA GLN A 43 -15.65 -20.69 0.54
C GLN A 43 -14.95 -19.38 0.19
N LEU A 44 -15.68 -18.49 -0.50
CA LEU A 44 -15.32 -17.09 -0.66
C LEU A 44 -15.41 -16.37 0.69
N MET A 45 -14.26 -16.13 1.31
CA MET A 45 -14.16 -15.26 2.48
C MET A 45 -14.19 -13.79 2.02
N ALA A 46 -15.14 -13.01 2.54
CA ALA A 46 -15.13 -11.56 2.37
C ALA A 46 -13.94 -10.97 3.14
N GLN A 47 -12.89 -10.55 2.43
CA GLN A 47 -11.79 -9.80 3.04
C GLN A 47 -12.16 -8.33 3.23
N GLY A 48 -11.67 -7.74 4.32
CA GLY A 48 -11.75 -6.30 4.57
C GLY A 48 -11.18 -5.52 3.38
N LYS A 49 -11.93 -4.52 2.91
CA LYS A 49 -11.49 -3.63 1.84
C LYS A 49 -10.36 -2.77 2.40
N GLY A 50 -9.13 -3.02 1.95
CA GLY A 50 -7.99 -2.19 2.34
C GLY A 50 -8.23 -0.70 2.07
N GLU A 51 -7.61 0.16 2.88
CA GLU A 51 -7.68 1.62 2.72
C GLU A 51 -6.93 2.01 1.44
N ARG A 52 -7.63 2.65 0.49
CA ARG A 52 -7.03 3.13 -0.75
C ARG A 52 -6.55 4.55 -0.55
N MET A 53 -5.27 4.76 -0.80
CA MET A 53 -4.60 6.05 -0.75
C MET A 53 -4.21 6.48 -2.16
N GLU A 54 -4.76 7.61 -2.60
CA GLU A 54 -4.38 8.23 -3.86
C GLU A 54 -3.02 8.95 -3.72
N PRO A 55 -2.27 9.14 -4.82
CA PRO A 55 -1.07 9.96 -4.79
C PRO A 55 -1.36 11.36 -4.23
N PRO A 56 -0.58 11.85 -3.26
CA PRO A 56 -0.77 13.19 -2.73
C PRO A 56 -0.52 14.23 -3.82
N THR A 57 -1.33 15.30 -3.81
CA THR A 57 -1.27 16.38 -4.82
C THR A 57 -0.34 17.53 -4.41
N ASP A 58 0.08 17.57 -3.14
CA ASP A 58 1.01 18.58 -2.66
C ASP A 58 2.38 18.42 -3.32
N ARG A 59 2.89 19.53 -3.86
CA ARG A 59 4.16 19.61 -4.56
C ARG A 59 5.36 19.21 -3.70
N VAL A 60 5.27 19.38 -2.37
CA VAL A 60 6.34 18.99 -1.43
C VAL A 60 6.76 17.53 -1.63
N TRP A 61 5.82 16.63 -1.88
CA TRP A 61 6.12 15.21 -2.12
C TRP A 61 6.87 14.98 -3.42
N ALA A 62 6.44 15.64 -4.51
CA ALA A 62 7.08 15.52 -5.81
C ALA A 62 8.50 16.11 -5.79
N ASP A 63 8.67 17.25 -5.13
CA ASP A 63 9.98 17.91 -4.96
C ASP A 63 10.93 17.02 -4.15
N TYR A 64 10.44 16.41 -3.06
CA TYR A 64 11.21 15.46 -2.27
C TYR A 64 11.61 14.21 -3.07
N VAL A 65 10.70 13.59 -3.83
CA VAL A 65 11.00 12.45 -4.71
C VAL A 65 12.09 12.81 -5.73
N SER A 66 11.99 13.99 -6.33
CA SER A 66 12.97 14.47 -7.31
C SER A 66 14.34 14.67 -6.68
N ALA A 67 14.40 15.35 -5.53
CA ALA A 67 15.65 15.58 -4.80
C ALA A 67 16.30 14.27 -4.34
N TRP A 68 15.52 13.32 -3.85
CA TRP A 68 16.01 12.00 -3.43
C TRP A 68 16.61 11.22 -4.61
N ARG A 69 15.91 11.16 -5.75
CA ARG A 69 16.41 10.48 -6.96
C ARG A 69 17.68 11.11 -7.54
N ALA A 70 17.88 12.41 -7.32
CA ALA A 70 19.10 13.08 -7.75
C ALA A 70 20.31 12.80 -6.82
N ALA A 71 20.05 12.36 -5.58
CA ALA A 71 21.06 12.14 -4.54
C ALA A 71 21.52 10.67 -4.40
N VAL A 72 20.86 9.72 -5.07
CA VAL A 72 21.11 8.26 -5.01
C VAL A 72 21.41 7.73 -6.41
#